data_AF-A0A950H0X7-F1
#
_entry.id   AF-A0A950H0X7-F1
#
_cell.length_a   1.000
_cell.length_b   1.000
_cell.length_c   1.000
_cell.angle_alpha   90.00
_cell.angle_beta   90.00
_cell.angle_gamma   90.00
#
_symmetry.space_group_name_H-M   'P 1'
#
loop_
_entity.id
_entity.type
_entity.pdbx_description
1 polymer ?
#
loop_
_entity_poly.entity_id
_entity_poly.type
_entity_poly.pdbx_seq_one_letter_code
_entity_poly.pdbx_strand_id
1 'polypeptide(L)'
;LWDRICAERYGVTDPKLRRFRYGVQVNSLGLTEQQPENNVPRIVLEALGVTLSAGARARAIQLPAWNEALGLPRPWDQQWSLRIQQILAFESDLLEYGDIFDGSVVIERKTEEIAESAWAELEDVLALGGAFEAIDELKARLVASQAERVRRIESGELQVVGVNCFTETAPSPLLGPGSDTAEGGAGAILRVDPAVEAELREDVARWRAERDGAAVRRALDDLRRAAEGTDNVMPATIALAHAGGTTGEWAGCLREVFGEYRAPTGVSGGVGHRGRSFAALAERSRAMAAASGGPPRLLVAKPGLDGHSNGAEQIAVAARDAGFEVVYQGIRLTPAQIAAAARDEDVDVVGLSILSGSHLELVPEVLDRLRAAGVDAPVVVGGIIPPEDAAVLVDKGVARVFTPKDYEIEHIMEDIAELADRHRAALTG
;
A
#
# COMPACT_ATOMS: atom_id res chain seq x y z
N LEU A 1 -16.93 19.35 13.27
CA LEU A 1 -15.52 19.30 13.72
C LEU A 1 -14.66 20.41 13.14
N TRP A 2 -14.38 20.42 11.83
CA TRP A 2 -13.47 21.43 11.22
C TRP A 2 -13.86 22.88 11.51
N ASP A 3 -15.16 23.22 11.42
CA ASP A 3 -15.65 24.56 11.74
C ASP A 3 -15.30 24.98 13.18
N ARG A 4 -15.46 24.05 14.14
CA ARG A 4 -15.09 24.23 15.55
C ARG A 4 -13.59 24.47 15.71
N ILE A 5 -12.75 23.66 15.06
CA ILE A 5 -11.28 23.83 15.10
C ILE A 5 -10.89 25.22 14.59
N CYS A 6 -11.41 25.64 13.45
CA CYS A 6 -11.13 26.95 12.87
C CYS A 6 -11.58 28.10 13.77
N ALA A 7 -12.77 28.00 14.36
CA ALA A 7 -13.33 29.04 15.21
C ALA A 7 -12.59 29.14 16.56
N GLU A 8 -12.44 28.03 17.26
CA GLU A 8 -11.97 28.01 18.66
C GLU A 8 -10.44 28.04 18.76
N ARG A 9 -9.74 27.23 17.96
CA ARG A 9 -8.28 27.13 18.04
C ARG A 9 -7.57 28.23 17.26
N TYR A 10 -8.06 28.53 16.06
CA TYR A 10 -7.41 29.46 15.14
C TYR A 10 -8.06 30.85 15.08
N GLY A 11 -9.19 31.06 15.76
CA GLY A 11 -9.85 32.37 15.83
C GLY A 11 -10.39 32.88 14.49
N VAL A 12 -10.68 31.99 13.54
CA VAL A 12 -11.19 32.37 12.21
C VAL A 12 -12.64 32.85 12.34
N THR A 13 -12.86 34.15 12.10
CA THR A 13 -14.18 34.77 12.29
C THR A 13 -15.06 34.74 11.05
N ASP A 14 -14.48 34.71 9.84
CA ASP A 14 -15.25 34.61 8.59
C ASP A 14 -15.72 33.15 8.36
N PRO A 15 -17.04 32.87 8.39
CA PRO A 15 -17.57 31.53 8.16
C PRO A 15 -17.22 30.95 6.78
N LYS A 16 -16.94 31.80 5.77
CA LYS A 16 -16.51 31.33 4.45
C LYS A 16 -15.15 30.65 4.50
N LEU A 17 -14.25 31.10 5.37
CA LEU A 17 -12.92 30.53 5.56
C LEU A 17 -12.92 29.25 6.42
N ARG A 18 -14.05 28.93 7.06
CA ARG A 18 -14.21 27.72 7.89
C ARG A 18 -14.90 26.55 7.18
N ARG A 19 -15.29 26.71 5.91
CA ARG A 19 -15.94 25.66 5.12
C ARG A 19 -15.00 24.49 4.86
N PHE A 20 -15.38 23.30 5.30
CA PHE A 20 -14.70 22.06 4.95
C PHE A 20 -15.10 21.63 3.53
N ARG A 21 -14.12 21.55 2.63
CA ARG A 21 -14.30 21.07 1.26
C ARG A 21 -13.37 19.89 1.05
N TYR A 22 -13.90 18.78 0.59
CA TYR A 22 -13.14 17.56 0.40
C TYR A 22 -13.49 16.90 -0.93
N GLY A 23 -12.51 16.23 -1.51
CA GLY A 23 -12.70 15.17 -2.48
C GLY A 23 -12.53 13.83 -1.79
N VAL A 24 -13.08 12.77 -2.37
CA VAL A 24 -12.99 11.43 -1.82
C VAL A 24 -12.75 10.41 -2.93
N GLN A 25 -11.84 9.46 -2.67
CA GLN A 25 -11.80 8.20 -3.37
C GLN A 25 -12.51 7.18 -2.51
N VAL A 26 -13.49 6.46 -3.08
CA VAL A 26 -14.17 5.39 -2.33
C VAL A 26 -13.22 4.22 -2.07
N ASN A 27 -13.55 3.36 -1.11
CA ASN A 27 -12.58 2.48 -0.47
C ASN A 27 -12.09 1.37 -1.41
N SER A 28 -10.86 1.53 -1.92
CA SER A 28 -10.24 0.52 -2.78
C SER A 28 -9.71 -0.69 -2.00
N LEU A 29 -9.37 -0.53 -0.71
CA LEU A 29 -8.89 -1.63 0.15
C LEU A 29 -9.98 -2.69 0.43
N GLY A 30 -11.26 -2.32 0.30
CA GLY A 30 -12.39 -3.23 0.46
C GLY A 30 -12.71 -4.08 -0.77
N LEU A 31 -12.03 -3.84 -1.90
CA LEU A 31 -12.25 -4.56 -3.14
C LEU A 31 -11.51 -5.90 -3.15
N THR A 32 -12.10 -6.90 -3.80
CA THR A 32 -11.62 -8.29 -3.73
C THR A 32 -11.12 -8.77 -5.09
N GLU A 33 -10.07 -9.58 -5.10
CA GLU A 33 -9.60 -10.32 -6.28
C GLU A 33 -10.56 -11.47 -6.61
N GLN A 34 -11.10 -12.13 -5.57
CA GLN A 34 -12.10 -13.18 -5.71
C GLN A 34 -13.45 -12.56 -6.09
N GLN A 35 -14.11 -13.15 -7.09
CA GLN A 35 -15.40 -12.67 -7.63
C GLN A 35 -15.41 -11.13 -7.81
N PRO A 36 -14.48 -10.56 -8.60
CA PRO A 36 -14.24 -9.12 -8.65
C PRO A 36 -15.43 -8.32 -9.19
N GLU A 37 -16.40 -8.96 -9.84
CA GLU A 37 -17.68 -8.34 -10.23
C GLU A 37 -18.46 -7.81 -9.02
N ASN A 38 -18.29 -8.43 -7.85
CA ASN A 38 -18.87 -7.96 -6.58
C ASN A 38 -18.34 -6.57 -6.19
N ASN A 39 -17.23 -6.11 -6.77
CA ASN A 39 -16.71 -4.76 -6.55
C ASN A 39 -17.63 -3.70 -7.16
N VAL A 40 -18.37 -3.98 -8.23
CA VAL A 40 -19.32 -3.02 -8.83
C VAL A 40 -20.37 -2.56 -7.82
N PRO A 41 -21.17 -3.44 -7.19
CA PRO A 41 -22.13 -3.00 -6.18
C PRO A 41 -21.48 -2.40 -4.94
N ARG A 42 -20.28 -2.85 -4.52
CA ARG A 42 -19.53 -2.20 -3.42
C ARG A 42 -19.24 -0.73 -3.73
N ILE A 43 -18.68 -0.47 -4.91
CA ILE A 43 -18.35 0.89 -5.37
C ILE A 43 -19.60 1.76 -5.45
N VAL A 44 -20.73 1.24 -5.95
CA VAL A 44 -22.00 1.97 -6.00
C VAL A 44 -22.47 2.35 -4.59
N LEU A 45 -22.46 1.40 -3.65
CA LEU A 45 -22.90 1.65 -2.27
C LEU A 45 -22.00 2.66 -1.55
N GLU A 46 -20.68 2.57 -1.75
CA GLU A 46 -19.73 3.53 -1.18
C GLU A 46 -19.88 4.92 -1.79
N ALA A 47 -20.15 5.01 -3.10
CA ALA A 47 -20.42 6.29 -3.77
C ALA A 47 -21.68 6.97 -3.22
N LEU A 48 -22.73 6.21 -2.89
CA LEU A 48 -23.92 6.73 -2.23
C LEU A 48 -23.59 7.34 -0.86
N GLY A 49 -22.74 6.69 -0.07
CA GLY A 49 -22.32 7.18 1.26
C GLY A 49 -21.74 8.61 1.25
N VAL A 50 -21.13 9.03 0.14
CA VAL A 50 -20.49 10.36 0.00
C VAL A 50 -21.28 11.34 -0.87
N THR A 51 -22.47 10.96 -1.35
CA THR A 51 -23.30 11.77 -2.26
C THR A 51 -24.71 12.05 -1.74
N LEU A 52 -25.27 11.16 -0.92
CA LEU A 52 -26.66 11.26 -0.47
C LEU A 52 -26.95 12.57 0.28
N SER A 53 -26.12 12.95 1.25
CA SER A 53 -26.30 14.19 2.00
C SER A 53 -26.02 15.41 1.11
N ALA A 54 -27.01 16.28 0.92
CA ALA A 54 -26.81 17.53 0.18
C ALA A 54 -25.87 18.51 0.94
N GLY A 55 -25.93 18.52 2.27
CA GLY A 55 -25.11 19.37 3.13
C GLY A 55 -23.66 18.91 3.28
N ALA A 56 -23.40 17.60 3.12
CA ALA A 56 -22.10 17.00 3.36
C ALA A 56 -21.47 16.29 2.14
N ARG A 57 -22.13 16.23 0.98
CA ARG A 57 -21.58 15.52 -0.20
C ARG A 57 -20.21 16.01 -0.63
N ALA A 58 -19.41 15.07 -1.13
CA ALA A 58 -18.08 15.33 -1.65
C ALA A 58 -18.12 16.31 -2.84
N ARG A 59 -17.06 17.12 -2.99
CA ARG A 59 -16.92 18.09 -4.10
C ARG A 59 -16.26 17.48 -5.33
N ALA A 60 -15.52 16.41 -5.14
CA ALA A 60 -14.91 15.61 -6.19
C ALA A 60 -14.95 14.15 -5.73
N ILE A 61 -15.28 13.24 -6.63
CA ILE A 61 -15.38 11.81 -6.34
C ILE A 61 -14.53 11.06 -7.35
N GLN A 62 -13.70 10.16 -6.85
CA GLN A 62 -12.98 9.19 -7.63
C GLN A 62 -13.50 7.80 -7.28
N LEU A 63 -13.89 7.04 -8.31
CA LEU A 63 -14.30 5.64 -8.14
C LEU A 63 -13.19 4.74 -8.70
N PRO A 64 -12.74 3.72 -7.96
CA PRO A 64 -11.85 2.69 -8.48
C PRO A 64 -12.57 1.87 -9.56
N ALA A 65 -11.82 1.05 -10.29
CA ALA A 65 -12.42 0.11 -11.23
C ALA A 65 -12.84 -1.20 -10.52
N TRP A 66 -13.72 -1.98 -11.15
CA TRP A 66 -14.19 -3.26 -10.60
C TRP A 66 -13.06 -4.30 -10.45
N ASN A 67 -12.00 -4.17 -11.25
CA ASN A 67 -10.83 -5.05 -11.30
C ASN A 67 -9.60 -4.46 -10.59
N GLU A 68 -9.73 -3.39 -9.81
CA GLU A 68 -8.61 -2.71 -9.13
C GLU A 68 -7.75 -3.66 -8.28
N ALA A 69 -8.38 -4.64 -7.64
CA ALA A 69 -7.68 -5.64 -6.81
C ALA A 69 -6.83 -6.64 -7.63
N LEU A 70 -7.05 -6.72 -8.94
CA LEU A 70 -6.28 -7.58 -9.86
C LEU A 70 -5.02 -6.89 -10.40
N GLY A 71 -5.06 -5.56 -10.53
CA GLY A 71 -4.01 -4.77 -11.17
C GLY A 71 -4.55 -3.50 -11.79
N LEU A 72 -3.73 -2.85 -12.62
CA LEU A 72 -4.12 -1.60 -13.28
C LEU A 72 -5.34 -1.81 -14.19
N PRO A 73 -6.37 -0.95 -14.10
CA PRO A 73 -7.57 -1.11 -14.93
C PRO A 73 -7.34 -0.68 -16.37
N ARG A 74 -7.95 -1.42 -17.30
CA ARG A 74 -7.94 -1.06 -18.74
C ARG A 74 -8.87 0.13 -18.97
N PRO A 75 -8.72 0.87 -20.09
CA PRO A 75 -9.65 1.94 -20.44
C PRO A 75 -11.12 1.52 -20.46
N TRP A 76 -11.41 0.28 -20.87
CA TRP A 76 -12.77 -0.28 -20.86
C TRP A 76 -13.33 -0.44 -19.43
N ASP A 77 -12.51 -0.87 -18.47
CA ASP A 77 -12.93 -1.02 -17.08
C ASP A 77 -13.18 0.35 -16.42
N GLN A 78 -12.34 1.34 -16.73
CA GLN A 78 -12.49 2.72 -16.24
C GLN A 78 -13.81 3.37 -16.70
N GLN A 79 -14.31 2.97 -17.87
CA GLN A 79 -15.60 3.45 -18.37
C GLN A 79 -16.73 3.12 -17.39
N TRP A 80 -16.69 1.99 -16.69
CA TRP A 80 -17.75 1.59 -15.77
C TRP A 80 -17.82 2.53 -14.56
N SER A 81 -16.67 2.90 -13.99
CA SER A 81 -16.55 3.87 -12.90
C SER A 81 -17.07 5.25 -13.32
N LEU A 82 -16.84 5.66 -14.58
CA LEU A 82 -17.44 6.87 -15.14
C LEU A 82 -18.96 6.74 -15.28
N ARG A 83 -19.47 5.60 -15.78
CA ARG A 83 -20.90 5.37 -15.98
C ARG A 83 -21.66 5.31 -14.65
N ILE A 84 -21.09 4.74 -13.60
CA ILE A 84 -21.67 4.77 -12.25
C ILE A 84 -21.93 6.22 -11.81
N GLN A 85 -20.95 7.12 -11.99
CA GLN A 85 -21.11 8.53 -11.65
C GLN A 85 -22.14 9.23 -12.53
N GLN A 86 -22.20 8.93 -13.82
CA GLN A 86 -23.17 9.52 -14.74
C GLN A 86 -24.59 9.05 -14.46
N ILE A 87 -24.80 7.75 -14.23
CA ILE A 87 -26.10 7.20 -13.84
C ILE A 87 -26.55 7.85 -12.53
N LEU A 88 -25.66 7.95 -11.54
CA LEU A 88 -25.96 8.65 -10.30
C LEU A 88 -26.38 10.11 -10.54
N ALA A 89 -25.65 10.83 -11.41
CA ALA A 89 -25.89 12.24 -11.65
C ALA A 89 -27.10 12.55 -12.54
N PHE A 90 -27.43 11.68 -13.50
CA PHE A 90 -28.38 11.97 -14.57
C PHE A 90 -29.59 11.04 -14.63
N GLU A 91 -29.60 9.92 -13.89
CA GLU A 91 -30.69 8.93 -13.94
C GLU A 91 -31.33 8.65 -12.58
N SER A 92 -30.72 9.07 -11.46
CA SER A 92 -31.20 8.71 -10.12
C SER A 92 -32.08 9.76 -9.42
N ASP A 93 -32.15 10.98 -9.95
CA ASP A 93 -32.74 12.18 -9.34
C ASP A 93 -32.22 12.55 -7.94
N LEU A 94 -31.31 11.76 -7.33
CA LEU A 94 -30.79 11.95 -5.97
C LEU A 94 -30.13 13.31 -5.74
N LEU A 95 -29.59 13.91 -6.80
CA LEU A 95 -28.94 15.21 -6.72
C LEU A 95 -29.93 16.39 -6.73
N GLU A 96 -31.20 16.16 -7.08
CA GLU A 96 -32.24 17.20 -7.17
C GLU A 96 -32.92 17.49 -5.83
N TYR A 97 -32.84 16.56 -4.87
CA TYR A 97 -33.42 16.71 -3.54
C TYR A 97 -32.53 17.58 -2.62
N GLY A 98 -33.17 18.15 -1.59
CA GLY A 98 -32.47 18.71 -0.42
C GLY A 98 -31.72 17.64 0.37
N ASP A 99 -31.34 17.91 1.62
CA ASP A 99 -30.69 16.88 2.42
C ASP A 99 -31.71 15.84 2.90
N ILE A 100 -31.64 14.63 2.33
CA ILE A 100 -32.58 13.55 2.62
C ILE A 100 -32.44 12.97 4.03
N PHE A 101 -31.40 13.36 4.77
CA PHE A 101 -31.20 12.94 6.17
C PHE A 101 -31.80 13.92 7.19
N ASP A 102 -32.34 15.07 6.77
CA ASP A 102 -32.95 16.04 7.68
C ASP A 102 -34.07 15.38 8.51
N GLY A 103 -33.95 15.46 9.85
CA GLY A 103 -34.89 14.87 10.80
C GLY A 103 -34.67 13.38 11.09
N SER A 104 -33.63 12.76 10.53
CA SER A 104 -33.27 11.37 10.84
C SER A 104 -32.54 11.28 12.17
N VAL A 105 -33.28 10.91 13.23
CA VAL A 105 -32.72 10.70 14.58
C VAL A 105 -31.59 9.65 14.62
N VAL A 106 -31.59 8.71 13.68
CA VAL A 106 -30.55 7.66 13.59
C VAL A 106 -29.25 8.23 13.03
N ILE A 107 -29.34 9.00 11.94
CA ILE A 107 -28.16 9.57 11.28
C ILE A 107 -27.59 10.72 12.10
N GLU A 108 -28.44 11.56 12.70
CA GLU A 108 -28.01 12.64 13.59
C GLU A 108 -27.24 12.09 14.80
N ARG A 109 -27.79 11.10 15.51
CA ARG A 109 -27.10 10.46 16.65
C ARG A 109 -25.77 9.83 16.23
N LYS A 110 -25.73 9.14 15.09
CA LYS A 110 -24.48 8.52 14.61
C LYS A 110 -23.44 9.56 14.21
N THR A 111 -23.87 10.68 13.64
CA THR A 111 -23.00 11.80 13.28
C THR A 111 -22.38 12.43 14.53
N GLU A 112 -23.17 12.61 15.59
CA GLU A 112 -22.70 13.12 16.88
C GLU A 112 -21.69 12.16 17.53
N GLU A 113 -22.01 10.86 17.61
CA GLU A 113 -21.14 9.82 18.17
C GLU A 113 -19.76 9.78 17.48
N ILE A 114 -19.73 9.83 16.13
CA ILE A 114 -18.49 9.86 15.36
C ILE A 114 -17.73 11.18 15.61
N ALA A 115 -18.45 12.30 15.68
CA ALA A 115 -17.85 13.61 15.90
C ALA A 115 -17.17 13.70 17.28
N GLU A 116 -17.83 13.23 18.34
CA GLU A 116 -17.28 13.18 19.69
C GLU A 116 -16.08 12.24 19.78
N SER A 117 -16.18 11.04 19.20
CA SER A 117 -15.08 10.07 19.19
C SER A 117 -13.84 10.61 18.45
N ALA A 118 -14.04 11.26 17.30
CA ALA A 118 -12.94 11.89 16.56
C ALA A 118 -12.36 13.12 17.28
N TRP A 119 -13.17 13.83 18.07
CA TRP A 119 -12.68 14.92 18.91
C TRP A 119 -11.81 14.41 20.06
N ALA A 120 -12.23 13.32 20.70
CA ALA A 120 -11.43 12.68 21.76
C ALA A 120 -10.08 12.17 21.22
N GLU A 121 -10.07 11.53 20.04
CA GLU A 121 -8.81 11.11 19.38
C GLU A 121 -7.92 12.32 19.07
N LEU A 122 -8.48 13.42 18.58
CA LEU A 122 -7.72 14.65 18.34
C LEU A 122 -7.08 15.20 19.64
N GLU A 123 -7.82 15.19 20.76
CA GLU A 123 -7.31 15.64 22.05
C GLU A 123 -6.18 14.73 22.57
N ASP A 124 -6.31 13.41 22.41
CA ASP A 124 -5.25 12.46 22.75
C ASP A 124 -3.96 12.72 21.92
N VAL A 125 -4.10 12.90 20.60
CA VAL A 125 -2.97 13.23 19.72
C VAL A 125 -2.29 14.55 20.13
N LEU A 126 -3.07 15.55 20.55
CA LEU A 126 -2.51 16.81 21.02
C LEU A 126 -1.81 16.66 22.37
N ALA A 127 -2.32 15.81 23.27
CA ALA A 127 -1.67 15.50 24.54
C ALA A 127 -0.33 14.79 24.35
N LEU A 128 -0.17 14.01 23.27
CA LEU A 128 1.11 13.41 22.85
C LEU A 128 2.11 14.41 22.24
N GLY A 129 1.76 15.70 22.15
CA GLY A 129 2.62 16.73 21.53
C GLY A 129 2.29 17.02 20.05
N GLY A 130 1.24 16.38 19.52
CA GLY A 130 0.81 16.52 18.13
C GLY A 130 1.29 15.37 17.23
N ALA A 131 0.71 15.29 16.02
CA ALA A 131 0.88 14.14 15.14
C ALA A 131 2.32 13.90 14.66
N PHE A 132 3.16 14.94 14.59
CA PHE A 132 4.55 14.80 14.17
C PHE A 132 5.40 14.11 15.26
N GLU A 133 5.27 14.55 16.51
CA GLU A 133 5.95 13.93 17.66
C GLU A 133 5.42 12.52 17.95
N ALA A 134 4.13 12.29 17.67
CA ALA A 134 3.46 11.02 17.91
C ALA A 134 3.48 10.05 16.70
N ILE A 135 4.27 10.31 15.65
CA ILE A 135 4.15 9.59 14.37
C ILE A 135 4.34 8.07 14.51
N ASP A 136 5.24 7.63 15.38
CA ASP A 136 5.52 6.20 15.64
C ASP A 136 4.31 5.51 16.29
N GLU A 137 3.73 6.15 17.31
CA GLU A 137 2.56 5.67 18.04
C GLU A 137 1.34 5.62 17.12
N LEU A 138 1.09 6.67 16.34
CA LEU A 138 -0.04 6.71 15.41
C LEU A 138 0.09 5.63 14.34
N LYS A 139 1.30 5.41 13.83
CA LYS A 139 1.54 4.34 12.86
C LYS A 139 1.32 2.97 13.51
N ALA A 140 1.75 2.73 14.74
CA ALA A 140 1.50 1.48 15.46
C ALA A 140 0.00 1.22 15.69
N ARG A 141 -0.78 2.24 16.08
CA ARG A 141 -2.25 2.14 16.24
C ARG A 141 -2.94 1.75 14.94
N LEU A 142 -2.52 2.33 13.81
CA LEU A 142 -3.05 1.99 12.49
C LEU A 142 -2.73 0.54 12.08
N VAL A 143 -1.51 0.07 12.33
CA VAL A 143 -1.11 -1.33 12.07
C VAL A 143 -1.95 -2.28 12.92
N ALA A 144 -2.13 -1.98 14.21
CA ALA A 144 -2.93 -2.79 15.12
C ALA A 144 -4.40 -2.83 14.70
N SER A 145 -4.98 -1.69 14.30
CA SER A 145 -6.36 -1.62 13.80
C SER A 145 -6.55 -2.48 12.55
N GLN A 146 -5.59 -2.45 11.62
CA GLN A 146 -5.63 -3.29 10.43
C GLN A 146 -5.46 -4.78 10.75
N ALA A 147 -4.61 -5.14 11.71
CA ALA A 147 -4.43 -6.51 12.15
C ALA A 147 -5.71 -7.08 12.77
N GLU A 148 -6.41 -6.28 13.57
CA GLU A 148 -7.71 -6.65 14.11
C GLU A 148 -8.75 -6.85 12.99
N ARG A 149 -8.79 -5.95 12.02
CA ARG A 149 -9.68 -6.10 10.86
C ARG A 149 -9.42 -7.41 10.12
N VAL A 150 -8.16 -7.75 9.83
CA VAL A 150 -7.81 -8.97 9.10
C VAL A 150 -8.21 -10.21 9.91
N ARG A 151 -7.91 -10.25 11.21
CA ARG A 151 -8.31 -11.33 12.12
C ARG A 151 -9.82 -11.58 12.09
N ARG A 152 -10.63 -10.52 12.07
CA ARG A 152 -12.09 -10.63 12.00
C ARG A 152 -12.56 -11.21 10.66
N ILE A 153 -11.85 -10.93 9.57
CA ILE A 153 -12.14 -11.55 8.27
C ILE A 153 -11.77 -13.04 8.28
N GLU A 154 -10.58 -13.40 8.76
CA GLU A 154 -10.12 -14.79 8.82
C GLU A 154 -11.01 -15.67 9.71
N SER A 155 -11.42 -15.14 10.87
CA SER A 155 -12.32 -15.84 11.79
C SER A 155 -13.78 -15.92 11.30
N GLY A 156 -14.12 -15.24 10.21
CA GLY A 156 -15.47 -15.14 9.68
C GLY A 156 -16.41 -14.21 10.47
N GLU A 157 -15.93 -13.53 11.52
CA GLU A 157 -16.71 -12.53 12.26
C GLU A 157 -17.11 -11.35 11.36
N LEU A 158 -16.18 -10.91 10.50
CA LEU A 158 -16.43 -9.95 9.44
C LEU A 158 -16.57 -10.69 8.11
N GLN A 159 -17.81 -10.76 7.63
CA GLN A 159 -18.12 -11.41 6.36
C GLN A 159 -17.67 -10.56 5.16
N VAL A 160 -17.02 -11.22 4.20
CA VAL A 160 -16.61 -10.66 2.91
C VAL A 160 -17.10 -11.60 1.81
N VAL A 161 -18.18 -11.20 1.15
CA VAL A 161 -18.85 -11.98 0.09
C VAL A 161 -17.89 -12.32 -1.05
N GLY A 162 -17.81 -13.59 -1.40
CA GLY A 162 -16.91 -14.13 -2.42
C GLY A 162 -15.49 -14.44 -1.91
N VAL A 163 -15.18 -14.15 -0.64
CA VAL A 163 -13.88 -14.44 -0.01
C VAL A 163 -14.03 -15.49 1.09
N ASN A 164 -14.66 -15.14 2.22
CA ASN A 164 -14.85 -16.05 3.36
C ASN A 164 -16.30 -16.55 3.51
N CYS A 165 -17.22 -16.03 2.69
CA CYS A 165 -18.61 -16.49 2.63
C CYS A 165 -19.15 -16.38 1.19
N PHE A 166 -20.10 -17.24 0.82
CA PHE A 166 -20.67 -17.32 -0.53
C PHE A 166 -19.59 -17.45 -1.62
N THR A 167 -18.70 -18.42 -1.44
CA THR A 167 -17.49 -18.59 -2.28
C THR A 167 -17.80 -19.31 -3.59
N GLU A 168 -18.92 -20.02 -3.67
CA GLU A 168 -19.38 -20.69 -4.88
C GLU A 168 -19.74 -19.68 -5.98
N THR A 169 -19.19 -19.87 -7.18
CA THR A 169 -19.45 -18.99 -8.33
C THR A 169 -19.37 -19.74 -9.66
N ALA A 170 -20.05 -19.21 -10.68
CA ALA A 170 -19.85 -19.64 -12.06
C ALA A 170 -18.58 -19.00 -12.65
N PRO A 171 -17.96 -19.59 -13.69
CA PRO A 171 -16.82 -18.98 -14.36
C PRO A 171 -17.17 -17.58 -14.90
N SER A 172 -16.34 -16.59 -14.59
CA SER A 172 -16.53 -15.24 -15.09
C SER A 172 -16.16 -15.13 -16.58
N PRO A 173 -17.02 -14.56 -17.43
CA PRO A 173 -16.67 -14.25 -18.82
C PRO A 173 -15.67 -13.08 -18.93
N LEU A 174 -15.52 -12.26 -17.87
CA LEU A 174 -14.64 -11.09 -17.86
C LEU A 174 -13.19 -11.43 -17.51
N LEU A 175 -12.95 -12.58 -16.87
CA LEU A 175 -11.63 -13.04 -16.43
C LEU A 175 -11.01 -14.10 -17.34
N GLY A 176 -11.75 -14.59 -18.35
CA GLY A 176 -11.33 -15.70 -19.19
C GLY A 176 -10.27 -15.35 -20.25
N PRO A 177 -9.51 -16.34 -20.76
CA PRO A 177 -8.68 -16.20 -21.95
C PRO A 177 -9.57 -15.80 -23.15
N GLY A 178 -9.31 -14.66 -23.79
CA GLY A 178 -10.16 -14.12 -24.85
C GLY A 178 -11.17 -13.03 -24.42
N SER A 179 -11.12 -12.58 -23.16
CA SER A 179 -11.68 -11.27 -22.73
C SER A 179 -10.91 -10.06 -23.32
N ASP A 180 -9.99 -10.35 -24.25
CA ASP A 180 -9.15 -9.44 -25.03
C ASP A 180 -10.02 -8.56 -25.94
N THR A 181 -10.45 -7.40 -25.44
CA THR A 181 -10.88 -6.31 -26.32
C THR A 181 -9.66 -5.66 -26.94
N ALA A 182 -9.23 -6.19 -28.09
CA ALA A 182 -8.43 -5.61 -29.18
C ALA A 182 -7.08 -4.87 -28.91
N GLU A 183 -6.69 -4.55 -27.69
CA GLU A 183 -5.42 -3.87 -27.40
C GLU A 183 -4.72 -4.50 -26.19
N GLY A 184 -3.79 -5.43 -26.46
CA GLY A 184 -2.70 -5.76 -25.52
C GLY A 184 -2.95 -6.85 -24.47
N GLY A 185 -2.93 -8.11 -24.91
CA GLY A 185 -2.32 -9.25 -24.19
C GLY A 185 -2.78 -9.61 -22.76
N ALA A 186 -3.57 -10.69 -22.67
CA ALA A 186 -3.73 -11.58 -21.52
C ALA A 186 -4.25 -10.93 -20.22
N GLY A 187 -5.56 -10.97 -20.06
CA GLY A 187 -6.23 -10.87 -18.76
C GLY A 187 -6.95 -9.55 -18.50
N ALA A 188 -7.74 -9.52 -17.43
CA ALA A 188 -8.56 -8.39 -17.02
C ALA A 188 -7.75 -7.20 -16.45
N ILE A 189 -6.51 -6.96 -16.89
CA ILE A 189 -5.63 -5.89 -16.38
C ILE A 189 -4.83 -5.25 -17.51
N LEU A 190 -4.36 -4.02 -17.30
CA LEU A 190 -3.43 -3.33 -18.18
C LEU A 190 -1.99 -3.76 -17.87
N ARG A 191 -1.27 -4.24 -18.89
CA ARG A 191 0.17 -4.50 -18.82
C ARG A 191 0.95 -3.37 -19.47
N VAL A 192 1.98 -2.89 -18.78
CA VAL A 192 2.88 -1.85 -19.32
C VAL A 192 3.99 -2.53 -20.13
N ASP A 193 4.22 -2.05 -21.35
CA ASP A 193 5.30 -2.54 -22.20
C ASP A 193 6.67 -2.11 -21.62
N PRO A 194 7.60 -3.05 -21.35
CA PRO A 194 8.96 -2.73 -20.91
C PRO A 194 9.71 -1.75 -21.84
N ALA A 195 9.35 -1.68 -23.13
CA ALA A 195 9.95 -0.74 -24.08
C ALA A 195 9.75 0.73 -23.66
N VAL A 196 8.66 1.05 -22.95
CA VAL A 196 8.37 2.41 -22.47
C VAL A 196 9.49 2.92 -21.57
N GLU A 197 10.09 2.07 -20.73
CA GLU A 197 11.20 2.51 -19.88
C GLU A 197 12.43 2.89 -20.72
N ALA A 198 12.74 2.10 -21.75
CA ALA A 198 13.87 2.37 -22.64
C ALA A 198 13.67 3.70 -23.38
N GLU A 199 12.47 3.94 -23.92
CA GLU A 199 12.11 5.20 -24.57
C GLU A 199 12.27 6.40 -23.63
N LEU A 200 11.76 6.30 -22.40
CA LEU A 200 11.88 7.39 -21.41
C LEU A 200 13.34 7.67 -21.00
N ARG A 201 14.18 6.63 -20.93
CA ARG A 201 15.62 6.80 -20.67
C ARG A 201 16.31 7.55 -21.81
N GLU A 202 16.00 7.19 -23.05
CA GLU A 202 16.53 7.87 -24.24
C GLU A 202 16.05 9.33 -24.32
N ASP A 203 14.78 9.58 -24.02
CA ASP A 203 14.20 10.92 -23.99
C ASP A 203 14.88 11.83 -22.96
N VAL A 204 15.12 11.32 -21.75
CA VAL A 204 15.85 12.08 -20.71
C VAL A 204 17.30 12.32 -21.12
N ALA A 205 17.97 11.34 -21.75
CA ALA A 205 19.33 11.49 -22.24
C ALA A 205 19.43 12.57 -23.33
N ARG A 206 18.49 12.54 -24.29
CA ARG A 206 18.38 13.53 -25.38
C ARG A 206 18.08 14.92 -24.82
N TRP A 207 17.10 15.03 -23.92
CA TRP A 207 16.76 16.29 -23.24
C TRP A 207 17.96 16.91 -22.54
N ARG A 208 18.74 16.09 -21.83
CA ARG A 208 19.97 16.53 -21.14
C ARG A 208 21.06 17.01 -22.10
N ALA A 209 21.15 16.44 -23.30
CA ALA A 209 22.13 16.81 -24.31
C ALA A 209 21.79 18.13 -25.02
N GLU A 210 20.50 18.43 -25.19
CA GLU A 210 20.02 19.58 -25.97
C GLU A 210 19.82 20.86 -25.14
N ARG A 211 19.55 20.72 -23.83
CA ARG A 211 19.29 21.88 -22.95
C ARG A 211 20.54 22.72 -22.66
N ASP A 212 20.35 23.97 -22.22
CA ASP A 212 21.44 24.80 -21.70
C ASP A 212 21.93 24.28 -20.35
N GLY A 213 22.98 23.46 -20.38
CA GLY A 213 23.57 22.90 -19.17
C GLY A 213 24.16 23.95 -18.21
N ALA A 214 24.55 25.14 -18.68
CA ALA A 214 25.04 26.19 -17.80
C ALA A 214 23.90 26.88 -17.06
N ALA A 215 22.76 27.09 -17.72
CA ALA A 215 21.54 27.57 -17.07
C ALA A 215 21.04 26.59 -15.99
N VAL A 216 20.99 25.29 -16.30
CA VAL A 216 20.59 24.27 -15.33
C VAL A 216 21.51 24.25 -14.11
N ARG A 217 22.83 24.29 -14.30
CA ARG A 217 23.77 24.32 -13.17
C ARG A 217 23.56 25.53 -12.27
N ARG A 218 23.41 26.73 -12.84
CA ARG A 218 23.11 27.94 -12.06
C ARG A 218 21.81 27.78 -11.27
N ALA A 219 20.74 27.27 -11.90
CA ALA A 219 19.47 27.08 -11.22
C ALA A 219 19.54 26.01 -10.11
N LEU A 220 20.34 24.95 -10.29
CA LEU A 220 20.62 23.96 -9.24
C LEU A 220 21.39 24.58 -8.07
N ASP A 221 22.40 25.42 -8.35
CA ASP A 221 23.15 26.12 -7.30
C ASP A 221 22.24 27.08 -6.53
N ASP A 222 21.32 27.76 -7.20
CA ASP A 222 20.32 28.64 -6.58
C ASP A 222 19.34 27.84 -5.71
N LEU A 223 18.87 26.69 -6.19
CA LEU A 223 18.03 25.78 -5.42
C LEU A 223 18.74 25.27 -4.18
N ARG A 224 20.01 24.87 -4.30
CA ARG A 224 20.83 24.42 -3.18
C ARG A 224 20.96 25.51 -2.13
N ARG A 225 21.31 26.74 -2.53
CA ARG A 225 21.43 27.87 -1.60
C ARG A 225 20.11 28.19 -0.89
N ALA A 226 18.99 28.13 -1.61
CA ALA A 226 17.68 28.33 -1.01
C ALA A 226 17.33 27.22 0.01
N ALA A 227 17.66 25.97 -0.31
CA ALA A 227 17.43 24.81 0.56
C ALA A 227 18.33 24.79 1.81
N GLU A 228 19.58 25.25 1.71
CA GLU A 228 20.51 25.37 2.84
C GLU A 228 20.17 26.55 3.78
N GLY A 229 19.48 27.56 3.25
CA GLY A 229 19.05 28.75 3.98
C GLY A 229 17.65 28.64 4.60
N THR A 230 17.02 29.79 4.79
CA THR A 230 15.61 29.91 5.22
C THR A 230 14.70 30.46 4.12
N ASP A 231 15.20 30.53 2.89
CA ASP A 231 14.48 31.09 1.76
C ASP A 231 13.38 30.14 1.29
N ASN A 232 12.38 30.70 0.59
CA ASN A 232 11.38 29.87 -0.09
C ASN A 232 12.06 29.14 -1.27
N VAL A 233 11.98 27.80 -1.28
CA VAL A 233 12.54 26.96 -2.35
C VAL A 233 11.73 27.00 -3.65
N MET A 234 10.48 27.47 -3.63
CA MET A 234 9.59 27.44 -4.79
C MET A 234 10.07 28.32 -5.96
N PRO A 235 10.49 29.59 -5.77
CA PRO A 235 11.09 30.38 -6.84
C PRO A 235 12.27 29.69 -7.53
N ALA A 236 13.20 29.12 -6.77
CA ALA A 236 14.37 28.41 -7.32
C ALA A 236 13.96 27.11 -8.04
N THR A 237 12.97 26.39 -7.50
CA THR A 237 12.39 25.19 -8.15
C THR A 237 11.78 25.52 -9.51
N ILE A 238 10.99 26.60 -9.59
CA ILE A 238 10.39 27.05 -10.85
C ILE A 238 11.47 27.48 -11.85
N ALA A 239 12.49 28.19 -11.38
CA ALA A 239 13.62 28.59 -12.21
C ALA A 239 14.38 27.37 -12.77
N LEU A 240 14.59 26.33 -11.96
CA LEU A 240 15.20 25.08 -12.40
C LEU A 240 14.35 24.36 -13.45
N ALA A 241 13.04 24.27 -13.25
CA ALA A 241 12.13 23.68 -14.22
C ALA A 241 12.19 24.42 -15.57
N HIS A 242 12.16 25.76 -15.55
CA HIS A 242 12.30 26.58 -16.77
C HIS A 242 13.68 26.45 -17.43
N ALA A 243 14.75 26.27 -16.65
CA ALA A 243 16.09 26.02 -17.18
C ALA A 243 16.23 24.61 -17.80
N GLY A 244 15.24 23.72 -17.61
CA GLY A 244 15.24 22.36 -18.12
C GLY A 244 15.85 21.33 -17.18
N GLY A 245 15.92 21.63 -15.88
CA GLY A 245 16.26 20.66 -14.84
C GLY A 245 15.24 19.51 -14.78
N THR A 246 15.71 18.30 -14.48
CA THR A 246 14.83 17.13 -14.36
C THR A 246 14.33 16.96 -12.93
N THR A 247 13.23 16.22 -12.74
CA THR A 247 12.75 15.82 -11.40
C THR A 247 13.84 15.10 -10.60
N GLY A 248 14.67 14.29 -11.25
CA GLY A 248 15.78 13.58 -10.61
C GLY A 248 16.89 14.52 -10.12
N GLU A 249 17.21 15.57 -10.88
CA GLU A 249 18.21 16.58 -10.46
C GLU A 249 17.67 17.48 -9.35
N TRP A 250 16.41 17.89 -9.44
CA TRP A 250 15.72 18.63 -8.39
C TRP A 250 15.69 17.83 -7.07
N ALA A 251 15.22 16.58 -7.12
CA ALA A 251 15.18 15.70 -5.95
C ALA A 251 16.59 15.36 -5.43
N GLY A 252 17.56 15.17 -6.32
CA GLY A 252 18.97 14.95 -5.97
C GLY A 252 19.54 16.12 -5.17
N CYS A 253 19.36 17.35 -5.67
CA CYS A 253 19.80 18.56 -4.98
C CYS A 253 19.20 18.69 -3.57
N LEU A 254 17.89 18.45 -3.43
CA LEU A 254 17.23 18.54 -2.11
C LEU A 254 17.66 17.40 -1.18
N ARG A 255 17.89 16.20 -1.71
CA ARG A 255 18.40 15.06 -0.94
C ARG A 255 19.79 15.31 -0.38
N GLU A 256 20.66 15.98 -1.13
CA GLU A 256 22.01 16.33 -0.64
C GLU A 256 21.98 17.30 0.56
N VAL A 257 20.96 18.16 0.64
CA VAL A 257 20.81 19.13 1.73
C VAL A 257 20.04 18.55 2.92
N PHE A 258 18.90 17.89 2.67
CA PHE A 258 17.99 17.43 3.72
C PHE A 258 18.18 15.96 4.12
N GLY A 259 18.92 15.19 3.33
CA GLY A 259 19.02 13.74 3.49
C GLY A 259 17.76 13.00 3.02
N GLU A 260 17.65 11.73 3.44
CA GLU A 260 16.50 10.88 3.16
C GLU A 260 15.73 10.57 4.45
N TYR A 261 14.41 10.67 4.40
CA TYR A 261 13.55 10.28 5.51
C TYR A 261 13.31 8.77 5.53
N ARG A 262 13.47 8.14 6.70
CA ARG A 262 13.07 6.75 6.96
C ARG A 262 11.87 6.76 7.90
N ALA A 263 10.72 6.38 7.37
CA ALA A 263 9.46 6.37 8.12
C ALA A 263 9.44 5.23 9.15
N PRO A 264 8.73 5.40 10.26
CA PRO A 264 8.49 4.30 11.18
C PRO A 264 7.65 3.21 10.54
N THR A 265 7.91 1.98 10.96
CA THR A 265 7.22 0.80 10.46
C THR A 265 5.89 0.55 11.17
N GLY A 266 5.73 1.03 12.41
CA GLY A 266 4.59 0.70 13.28
C GLY A 266 4.59 -0.73 13.81
N VAL A 267 5.55 -1.56 13.37
CA VAL A 267 5.67 -2.95 13.81
C VAL A 267 6.43 -3.03 15.14
N SER A 268 7.21 -2.01 15.51
CA SER A 268 8.09 -1.99 16.70
C SER A 268 7.40 -2.06 18.07
N GLY A 269 6.08 -1.84 18.15
CA GLY A 269 5.38 -1.61 19.44
C GLY A 269 4.39 -2.68 19.92
N GLY A 270 4.13 -3.75 19.17
CA GLY A 270 3.08 -4.71 19.53
C GLY A 270 3.63 -6.03 20.06
N VAL A 271 3.40 -6.33 21.34
CA VAL A 271 3.18 -7.71 21.77
C VAL A 271 1.94 -8.13 21.01
N GLY A 272 2.10 -8.87 19.92
CA GLY A 272 0.94 -9.32 19.18
C GLY A 272 0.05 -10.10 20.16
N HIS A 273 -1.26 -9.86 20.04
CA HIS A 273 -2.21 -10.72 20.72
C HIS A 273 -1.92 -12.10 20.18
N ARG A 274 -1.23 -12.94 20.98
CA ARG A 274 -1.08 -14.38 20.75
C ARG A 274 -2.49 -14.97 20.71
N GLY A 275 -3.15 -14.78 19.58
CA GLY A 275 -4.44 -15.37 19.28
C GLY A 275 -4.26 -16.88 19.36
N ARG A 276 -5.34 -17.58 19.70
CA ARG A 276 -5.31 -19.05 19.78
C ARG A 276 -4.88 -19.71 18.46
N SER A 277 -5.03 -19.00 17.34
CA SER A 277 -4.66 -19.44 15.98
C SER A 277 -3.14 -19.68 15.85
N PHE A 278 -2.26 -18.77 16.27
CA PHE A 278 -0.80 -18.99 16.12
C PHE A 278 -0.15 -19.91 17.17
N ALA A 279 -0.92 -20.55 18.06
CA ALA A 279 -0.35 -21.34 19.16
C ALA A 279 0.48 -22.53 18.66
N ALA A 280 -0.01 -23.25 17.63
CA ALA A 280 0.71 -24.39 17.05
C ALA A 280 2.02 -23.94 16.36
N LEU A 281 1.96 -22.84 15.60
CA LEU A 281 3.13 -22.24 14.97
C LEU A 281 4.17 -21.75 15.99
N ALA A 282 3.72 -21.15 17.09
CA ALA A 282 4.60 -20.70 18.17
C ALA A 282 5.28 -21.87 18.90
N GLU A 283 4.64 -23.04 19.01
CA GLU A 283 5.30 -24.27 19.51
C GLU A 283 6.32 -24.79 18.50
N ARG A 284 5.99 -24.79 17.21
CA ARG A 284 6.91 -25.19 16.13
C ARG A 284 8.17 -24.33 16.11
N SER A 285 8.03 -23.01 16.12
CA SER A 285 9.15 -22.06 16.17
C SER A 285 10.02 -22.25 17.42
N ARG A 286 9.42 -22.61 18.56
CA ARG A 286 10.17 -22.97 19.78
C ARG A 286 10.95 -24.27 19.62
N ALA A 287 10.39 -25.28 18.96
CA ALA A 287 11.11 -26.52 18.66
C ALA A 287 12.30 -26.26 17.72
N MET A 288 12.12 -25.43 16.69
CA MET A 288 13.20 -24.97 15.80
C MET A 288 14.31 -24.25 16.58
N ALA A 289 13.91 -23.37 17.50
CA ALA A 289 14.85 -22.64 18.34
C ALA A 289 15.70 -23.55 19.24
N ALA A 290 15.08 -24.58 19.82
CA ALA A 290 15.79 -25.56 20.62
C ALA A 290 16.79 -26.39 19.78
N ALA A 291 16.50 -26.65 18.50
CA ALA A 291 17.35 -27.44 17.62
C ALA A 291 18.51 -26.64 17.00
N SER A 292 18.29 -25.35 16.69
CA SER A 292 19.20 -24.56 15.83
C SER A 292 19.76 -23.29 16.51
N GLY A 293 19.61 -23.14 17.83
CA GLY A 293 20.27 -22.07 18.60
C GLY A 293 19.57 -20.71 18.60
N GLY A 294 18.34 -20.60 18.08
CA GLY A 294 17.55 -19.36 18.10
C GLY A 294 16.24 -19.46 17.30
N PRO A 295 15.26 -18.56 17.52
CA PRO A 295 14.01 -18.54 16.75
C PRO A 295 14.25 -18.42 15.25
N PRO A 296 13.34 -18.92 14.39
CA PRO A 296 13.42 -18.70 12.95
C PRO A 296 13.39 -17.21 12.62
N ARG A 297 14.23 -16.78 11.67
CA ARG A 297 14.41 -15.40 11.25
C ARG A 297 13.77 -15.15 9.90
N LEU A 298 12.86 -14.17 9.86
CA LEU A 298 12.20 -13.73 8.63
C LEU A 298 12.59 -12.29 8.30
N LEU A 299 13.21 -12.08 7.14
CA LEU A 299 13.34 -10.74 6.56
C LEU A 299 12.09 -10.42 5.75
N VAL A 300 11.32 -9.43 6.20
CA VAL A 300 10.25 -8.84 5.37
C VAL A 300 10.82 -7.61 4.67
N ALA A 301 10.77 -7.57 3.34
CA ALA A 301 11.36 -6.50 2.55
C ALA A 301 10.44 -6.02 1.43
N LYS A 302 10.56 -4.74 1.10
CA LYS A 302 9.84 -4.10 -0.01
C LYS A 302 10.82 -3.46 -0.99
N PRO A 303 11.11 -4.13 -2.12
CA PRO A 303 12.08 -3.63 -3.10
C PRO A 303 11.52 -2.45 -3.91
N GLY A 304 12.40 -1.54 -4.31
CA GLY A 304 12.09 -0.49 -5.29
C GLY A 304 11.39 0.72 -4.69
N LEU A 305 10.36 1.23 -5.36
CA LEU A 305 9.63 2.44 -4.92
C LEU A 305 8.25 2.14 -4.33
N ASP A 306 7.90 0.86 -4.19
CA ASP A 306 6.60 0.43 -3.68
C ASP A 306 6.37 0.90 -2.23
N GLY A 307 5.34 1.73 -2.05
CA GLY A 307 4.95 2.29 -0.76
C GLY A 307 3.88 1.48 -0.03
N HIS A 308 3.31 0.44 -0.62
CA HIS A 308 2.20 -0.31 -0.02
C HIS A 308 2.67 -1.23 1.11
N SER A 309 2.63 -0.75 2.36
CA SER A 309 3.19 -1.50 3.48
C SER A 309 2.19 -2.39 4.23
N ASN A 310 0.88 -2.20 4.07
CA ASN A 310 -0.14 -2.92 4.85
C ASN A 310 0.09 -4.44 4.89
N GLY A 311 0.20 -5.11 3.73
CA GLY A 311 0.42 -6.56 3.68
C GLY A 311 1.73 -6.99 4.36
N ALA A 312 2.82 -6.28 4.09
CA ALA A 312 4.12 -6.55 4.72
C ALA A 312 4.09 -6.38 6.24
N GLU A 313 3.39 -5.36 6.74
CA GLU A 313 3.21 -5.11 8.17
C GLU A 313 2.38 -6.21 8.83
N GLN A 314 1.30 -6.69 8.17
CA GLN A 314 0.50 -7.80 8.68
C GLN A 314 1.30 -9.10 8.76
N ILE A 315 2.08 -9.43 7.72
CA ILE A 315 2.99 -10.58 7.75
C ILE A 315 4.03 -10.44 8.85
N ALA A 316 4.61 -9.24 9.03
CA ALA A 316 5.59 -9.00 10.08
C ALA A 316 5.01 -9.16 11.49
N VAL A 317 3.77 -8.70 11.73
CA VAL A 317 3.07 -8.90 13.00
C VAL A 317 2.75 -10.38 13.23
N ALA A 318 2.20 -11.06 12.23
CA ALA A 318 1.83 -12.46 12.33
C ALA A 318 3.03 -13.39 12.52
N ALA A 319 4.15 -13.12 11.84
CA ALA A 319 5.39 -13.88 12.04
C ALA A 319 5.91 -13.75 13.48
N ARG A 320 5.80 -12.57 14.10
CA ARG A 320 6.13 -12.39 15.53
C ARG A 320 5.19 -13.18 16.44
N ASP A 321 3.90 -13.19 16.14
CA ASP A 321 2.92 -14.01 16.88
C ASP A 321 3.19 -15.52 16.73
N ALA A 322 3.68 -15.94 15.56
CA ALA A 322 4.16 -17.28 15.28
C ALA A 322 5.54 -17.60 15.91
N GLY A 323 6.18 -16.65 16.60
CA GLY A 323 7.44 -16.86 17.31
C GLY A 323 8.71 -16.68 16.49
N PHE A 324 8.62 -16.02 15.33
CA PHE A 324 9.79 -15.65 14.52
C PHE A 324 10.48 -14.40 15.08
N GLU A 325 11.79 -14.31 14.87
CA GLU A 325 12.51 -13.05 14.88
C GLU A 325 12.31 -12.37 13.51
N VAL A 326 11.76 -11.15 13.52
CA VAL A 326 11.35 -10.47 12.27
C VAL A 326 12.20 -9.23 12.04
N VAL A 327 12.92 -9.24 10.92
CA VAL A 327 13.67 -8.09 10.41
C VAL A 327 12.76 -7.35 9.42
N TYR A 328 12.36 -6.13 9.76
CA TYR A 328 11.57 -5.26 8.89
C TYR A 328 12.09 -3.83 8.90
N GLN A 329 12.72 -3.42 7.79
CA GLN A 329 13.35 -2.10 7.63
C GLN A 329 12.43 -1.07 6.94
N GLY A 330 11.16 -1.41 6.73
CA GLY A 330 10.18 -0.54 6.10
C GLY A 330 10.15 -0.63 4.57
N ILE A 331 9.84 0.49 3.93
CA ILE A 331 9.58 0.58 2.49
C ILE A 331 10.78 1.13 1.71
N ARG A 332 10.75 0.95 0.40
CA ARG A 332 11.68 1.54 -0.56
C ARG A 332 13.14 1.15 -0.32
N LEU A 333 13.38 -0.16 -0.26
CA LEU A 333 14.72 -0.72 -0.15
C LEU A 333 15.25 -1.07 -1.54
N THR A 334 16.53 -0.84 -1.77
CA THR A 334 17.20 -1.34 -2.99
C THR A 334 17.44 -2.84 -2.87
N PRO A 335 17.50 -3.59 -3.99
CA PRO A 335 17.87 -5.01 -3.98
C PRO A 335 19.19 -5.29 -3.26
N ALA A 336 20.17 -4.39 -3.39
CA ALA A 336 21.44 -4.48 -2.67
C ALA A 336 21.30 -4.33 -1.15
N GLN A 337 20.46 -3.41 -0.66
CA GLN A 337 20.18 -3.27 0.78
C GLN A 337 19.49 -4.50 1.34
N ILE A 338 18.55 -5.08 0.58
CA ILE A 338 17.84 -6.31 0.98
C ILE A 338 18.81 -7.48 1.11
N ALA A 339 19.68 -7.68 0.11
CA ALA A 339 20.67 -8.76 0.15
C ALA A 339 21.70 -8.57 1.28
N ALA A 340 22.12 -7.32 1.54
CA ALA A 340 22.99 -7.01 2.67
C ALA A 340 22.32 -7.34 4.01
N ALA A 341 21.07 -6.91 4.21
CA ALA A 341 20.32 -7.21 5.43
C ALA A 341 20.11 -8.72 5.61
N ALA A 342 19.76 -9.45 4.55
CA ALA A 342 19.57 -10.89 4.62
C ALA A 342 20.86 -11.63 5.05
N ARG A 343 22.02 -11.19 4.53
CA ARG A 343 23.33 -11.73 4.90
C ARG A 343 23.70 -11.37 6.33
N ASP A 344 23.58 -10.10 6.70
CA ASP A 344 24.07 -9.57 7.97
C ASP A 344 23.24 -10.08 9.16
N GLU A 345 21.95 -10.37 8.92
CA GLU A 345 21.02 -10.88 9.93
C GLU A 345 20.91 -12.42 9.94
N ASP A 346 21.57 -13.12 9.01
CA ASP A 346 21.56 -14.60 8.90
C ASP A 346 20.14 -15.17 8.91
N VAL A 347 19.34 -14.76 7.93
CA VAL A 347 17.89 -15.01 7.90
C VAL A 347 17.56 -16.39 7.33
N ASP A 348 16.52 -17.02 7.87
CA ASP A 348 16.07 -18.33 7.40
C ASP A 348 15.15 -18.25 6.18
N VAL A 349 14.46 -17.12 6.01
CA VAL A 349 13.56 -16.86 4.88
C VAL A 349 13.58 -15.37 4.54
N VAL A 350 13.55 -15.05 3.25
CA VAL A 350 13.34 -13.68 2.75
C VAL A 350 11.94 -13.58 2.15
N GLY A 351 11.08 -12.76 2.74
CA GLY A 351 9.75 -12.41 2.22
C GLY A 351 9.76 -11.06 1.52
N LEU A 352 9.56 -11.05 0.20
CA LEU A 352 9.41 -9.84 -0.59
C LEU A 352 7.94 -9.47 -0.76
N SER A 353 7.56 -8.23 -0.47
CA SER A 353 6.20 -7.73 -0.71
C SER A 353 6.20 -6.69 -1.82
N ILE A 354 5.53 -6.97 -2.95
CA ILE A 354 5.51 -6.12 -4.16
C ILE A 354 4.07 -5.96 -4.68
N LEU A 355 3.58 -4.72 -4.70
CA LEU A 355 2.26 -4.36 -5.21
C LEU A 355 2.34 -3.34 -6.37
N SER A 356 3.54 -3.01 -6.83
CA SER A 356 3.81 -2.00 -7.86
C SER A 356 3.85 -2.54 -9.29
N GLY A 357 3.65 -3.84 -9.50
CA GLY A 357 3.78 -4.50 -10.81
C GLY A 357 5.23 -4.67 -11.30
N SER A 358 6.23 -4.33 -10.48
CA SER A 358 7.66 -4.41 -10.83
C SER A 358 8.31 -5.73 -10.39
N HIS A 359 7.52 -6.76 -10.11
CA HIS A 359 7.99 -8.04 -9.57
C HIS A 359 8.88 -8.80 -10.56
N LEU A 360 8.59 -8.75 -11.87
CA LEU A 360 9.40 -9.42 -12.89
C LEU A 360 10.80 -8.81 -13.06
N GLU A 361 11.03 -7.57 -12.62
CA GLU A 361 12.33 -6.90 -12.70
C GLU A 361 13.07 -6.96 -11.35
N LEU A 362 12.38 -6.59 -10.27
CA LEU A 362 13.03 -6.45 -8.96
C LEU A 362 13.30 -7.78 -8.26
N VAL A 363 12.41 -8.78 -8.39
CA VAL A 363 12.61 -10.08 -7.72
C VAL A 363 13.84 -10.80 -8.29
N PRO A 364 14.02 -10.92 -9.62
CA PRO A 364 15.24 -11.52 -10.16
C PRO A 364 16.50 -10.78 -9.74
N GLU A 365 16.48 -9.43 -9.70
CA GLU A 365 17.64 -8.68 -9.20
C GLU A 365 17.93 -9.01 -7.73
N VAL A 366 16.92 -9.09 -6.86
CA VAL A 366 17.12 -9.49 -5.45
C VAL A 366 17.72 -10.89 -5.35
N LEU A 367 17.20 -11.87 -6.11
CA LEU A 367 17.73 -13.23 -6.14
C LEU A 367 19.21 -13.26 -6.58
N ASP A 368 19.57 -12.50 -7.61
CA ASP A 368 20.95 -12.38 -8.08
C ASP A 368 21.87 -11.79 -7.00
N ARG A 369 21.41 -10.74 -6.30
CA ARG A 369 22.17 -10.09 -5.22
C ARG A 369 22.32 -10.99 -4.00
N LEU A 370 21.29 -11.75 -3.63
CA LEU A 370 21.36 -12.73 -2.54
C LEU A 370 22.38 -13.82 -2.85
N ARG A 371 22.32 -14.40 -4.06
CA ARG A 371 23.30 -15.40 -4.52
C ARG A 371 24.72 -14.84 -4.52
N ALA A 372 24.90 -13.61 -5.01
CA ALA A 372 26.21 -12.94 -5.01
C ALA A 372 26.73 -12.65 -3.58
N ALA A 373 25.83 -12.45 -2.62
CA ALA A 373 26.15 -12.25 -1.21
C ALA A 373 26.37 -13.56 -0.44
N GLY A 374 26.16 -14.73 -1.07
CA GLY A 374 26.27 -16.04 -0.43
C GLY A 374 25.08 -16.39 0.47
N VAL A 375 23.93 -15.74 0.28
CA VAL A 375 22.70 -16.05 1.00
C VAL A 375 21.91 -17.10 0.23
N ASP A 376 21.66 -18.25 0.88
CA ASP A 376 20.93 -19.40 0.34
C ASP A 376 19.52 -19.57 0.93
N ALA A 377 19.11 -18.64 1.80
CA ALA A 377 17.77 -18.57 2.35
C ALA A 377 16.69 -18.56 1.23
N PRO A 378 15.64 -19.39 1.32
CA PRO A 378 14.54 -19.37 0.36
C PRO A 378 13.84 -18.01 0.32
N VAL A 379 13.49 -17.59 -0.89
CA VAL A 379 12.74 -16.35 -1.13
C VAL A 379 11.28 -16.65 -1.40
N VAL A 380 10.38 -16.02 -0.65
CA VAL A 380 8.94 -16.00 -0.96
C VAL A 380 8.53 -14.61 -1.42
N VAL A 381 7.51 -14.52 -2.28
CA VAL A 381 7.02 -13.24 -2.81
C VAL A 381 5.53 -13.11 -2.56
N GLY A 382 5.10 -11.98 -2.02
CA GLY A 382 3.70 -11.64 -1.80
C GLY A 382 3.28 -10.37 -2.54
N GLY A 383 2.04 -10.31 -3.02
CA GLY A 383 1.42 -9.08 -3.53
C GLY A 383 0.53 -9.29 -4.75
N ILE A 384 0.28 -8.23 -5.53
CA ILE A 384 -0.58 -8.29 -6.72
C ILE A 384 0.24 -8.85 -7.88
N ILE A 385 0.20 -10.19 -8.04
CA ILE A 385 1.02 -10.93 -9.00
C ILE A 385 0.10 -11.84 -9.83
N PRO A 386 0.02 -11.63 -11.15
CA PRO A 386 -0.75 -12.50 -12.03
C PRO A 386 -0.24 -13.96 -12.02
N PRO A 387 -1.11 -14.97 -12.21
CA PRO A 387 -0.72 -16.39 -12.16
C PRO A 387 0.44 -16.77 -13.11
N GLU A 388 0.43 -16.21 -14.31
CA GLU A 388 1.48 -16.40 -15.31
C GLU A 388 2.84 -15.85 -14.86
N ASP A 389 2.84 -14.69 -14.20
CA ASP A 389 4.06 -14.10 -13.66
C ASP A 389 4.56 -14.86 -12.44
N ALA A 390 3.64 -15.38 -11.61
CA ALA A 390 3.98 -16.23 -10.48
C ALA A 390 4.74 -17.50 -10.94
N ALA A 391 4.29 -18.14 -12.04
CA ALA A 391 5.00 -19.27 -12.62
C ALA A 391 6.43 -18.90 -13.07
N VAL A 392 6.59 -17.74 -13.73
CA VAL A 392 7.91 -17.24 -14.13
C VAL A 392 8.82 -16.96 -12.93
N LEU A 393 8.28 -16.42 -11.84
CA LEU A 393 9.05 -16.17 -10.61
C LEU A 393 9.52 -17.47 -9.95
N VAL A 394 8.65 -18.49 -9.90
CA VAL A 394 9.00 -19.83 -9.38
C VAL A 394 10.12 -20.46 -10.21
N ASP A 395 10.02 -20.42 -11.54
CA ASP A 395 11.06 -20.92 -12.44
C ASP A 395 12.41 -20.21 -12.26
N LYS A 396 12.39 -18.95 -11.81
CA LYS A 396 13.60 -18.16 -11.50
C LYS A 396 14.19 -18.44 -10.11
N GLY A 397 13.52 -19.23 -9.27
CA GLY A 397 14.02 -19.66 -7.96
C GLY A 397 13.26 -19.08 -6.76
N VAL A 398 12.09 -18.45 -6.96
CA VAL A 398 11.19 -18.13 -5.85
C VAL A 398 10.57 -19.42 -5.31
N ALA A 399 10.60 -19.61 -4.00
CA ALA A 399 10.11 -20.81 -3.33
C ALA A 399 8.58 -20.90 -3.32
N ARG A 400 7.90 -19.78 -3.04
CA ARG A 400 6.43 -19.67 -3.02
C ARG A 400 5.98 -18.24 -3.39
N VAL A 401 4.81 -18.12 -4.01
CA VAL A 401 4.17 -16.84 -4.35
C VAL A 401 2.80 -16.78 -3.66
N PHE A 402 2.51 -15.68 -2.97
CA PHE A 402 1.25 -15.42 -2.29
C PHE A 402 0.54 -14.20 -2.92
N THR A 403 -0.73 -14.32 -3.29
CA THR A 403 -1.53 -13.24 -3.89
C THR A 403 -2.66 -12.81 -2.94
N PRO A 404 -3.47 -11.79 -3.25
CA PRO A 404 -4.69 -11.48 -2.49
C PRO A 404 -5.68 -12.66 -2.34
N LYS A 405 -5.50 -13.74 -3.10
CA LYS A 405 -6.20 -15.02 -2.90
C LYS A 405 -5.84 -15.72 -1.60
N ASP A 406 -4.60 -15.57 -1.17
CA ASP A 406 -4.06 -16.13 0.07
C ASP A 406 -4.39 -15.18 1.24
N TYR A 407 -5.67 -15.06 1.57
CA TYR A 407 -6.13 -14.15 2.61
C TYR A 407 -5.95 -14.71 4.04
N GLU A 408 -5.64 -16.00 4.17
CA GLU A 408 -5.44 -16.71 5.44
C GLU A 408 -3.96 -16.64 5.84
N ILE A 409 -3.61 -15.67 6.69
CA ILE A 409 -2.24 -15.43 7.15
C ILE A 409 -1.66 -16.64 7.89
N GLU A 410 -2.49 -17.39 8.63
CA GLU A 410 -2.05 -18.61 9.32
C GLU A 410 -1.43 -19.61 8.34
N HIS A 411 -2.07 -19.84 7.18
CA HIS A 411 -1.54 -20.71 6.13
C HIS A 411 -0.21 -20.17 5.58
N ILE A 412 -0.13 -18.87 5.29
CA ILE A 412 1.12 -18.24 4.82
C ILE A 412 2.24 -18.48 5.84
N MET A 413 1.95 -18.37 7.14
CA MET A 413 2.93 -18.61 8.21
C MET A 413 3.32 -20.09 8.35
N GLU A 414 2.40 -21.02 8.13
CA GLU A 414 2.71 -22.46 8.06
C GLU A 414 3.70 -22.79 6.95
N ASP A 415 3.47 -22.23 5.76
CA ASP A 415 4.34 -22.38 4.60
C ASP A 415 5.72 -21.76 4.82
N ILE A 416 5.79 -20.57 5.42
CA ILE A 416 7.06 -19.92 5.75
C ILE A 416 7.82 -20.71 6.83
N ALA A 417 7.14 -21.23 7.85
CA ALA A 417 7.77 -22.06 8.87
C ALA A 417 8.32 -23.38 8.30
N GLU A 418 7.63 -23.97 7.32
CA GLU A 418 8.13 -25.15 6.60
C GLU A 418 9.36 -24.87 5.75
N LEU A 419 9.45 -23.69 5.14
CA LEU A 419 10.64 -23.27 4.41
C LEU A 419 11.83 -23.06 5.35
N ALA A 420 11.60 -22.37 6.48
CA ALA A 420 12.63 -22.16 7.49
C ALA A 420 13.14 -23.49 8.08
N ASP A 421 12.24 -24.45 8.37
CA ASP A 421 12.61 -25.79 8.84
C ASP A 421 13.52 -26.52 7.85
N ARG A 422 13.13 -26.54 6.56
CA ARG A 422 13.90 -27.20 5.51
C ARG A 422 15.27 -26.57 5.30
N HIS A 423 15.33 -25.23 5.34
CA HIS A 423 16.56 -24.49 5.17
C HIS A 423 17.56 -24.82 6.30
N ARG A 424 17.12 -24.74 7.57
CA ARG A 424 17.96 -25.11 8.72
C ARG A 424 18.41 -26.55 8.69
N ALA A 425 17.50 -27.48 8.34
CA ALA A 425 17.84 -28.89 8.21
C ALA A 425 18.97 -29.11 7.18
N ALA A 426 18.95 -28.39 6.06
CA ALA A 426 19.98 -28.46 5.02
C ALA A 426 21.33 -27.88 5.44
N LEU A 427 21.38 -26.95 6.40
CA LEU A 427 22.63 -26.43 6.96
C LEU A 427 23.28 -27.38 7.98
N THR A 428 22.48 -28.24 8.62
CA THR A 428 22.93 -29.17 9.65
C THR A 428 23.25 -30.58 9.16
N GLY A 429 22.81 -30.94 7.97
CA GLY A 429 23.05 -32.24 7.33
C GLY A 429 24.14 -32.17 6.28
#